data_AF-A0A2U1JBP0-F1
#
_entry.id   AF-A0A2U1JBP0-F1
#
_cell.length_a   1.000
_cell.length_b   1.000
_cell.length_c   1.000
_cell.angle_alpha   90.00
_cell.angle_beta   90.00
_cell.angle_gamma   90.00
#
_symmetry.space_group_name_H-M   'P 1'
#
loop_
_entity.id
_entity.type
_entity.pdbx_description
1 polymer ?
#
loop_
_entity_poly.entity_id
_entity_poly.type
_entity_poly.pdbx_seq_one_letter_code
_entity_poly.pdbx_strand_id
1 'polypeptide(L)'
;MLRYKSFLGYSVFSSFVFYMIYKFWEEPIAVIILISLLAALATYIYIPQVEKRFKKVGLYGADMNKPHKPILAEGMGVVAALFYLIATILFIPVIFNKWELDHSKLLYRFPYNKFGEYLSALLSLQSMVFLGFADDVLNLRWRFKLILPTIASIPFPLLYGWL
;
A
#
# COMPACT_ATOMS: atom_id res chain seq x y z
N MET A 1 -21.58 -28.58 -33.34
CA MET A 1 -21.77 -27.13 -33.61
C MET A 1 -21.77 -26.24 -32.36
N LEU A 2 -22.01 -26.76 -31.14
CA LEU A 2 -22.04 -25.96 -29.89
C LEU A 2 -20.64 -25.58 -29.33
N ARG A 3 -19.59 -26.34 -29.65
CA ARG A 3 -18.23 -26.14 -29.11
C ARG A 3 -17.53 -24.89 -29.67
N TYR A 4 -17.83 -24.52 -30.92
CA TYR A 4 -17.22 -23.39 -31.63
C TYR A 4 -17.75 -22.03 -31.14
N LYS A 5 -19.03 -21.94 -30.75
CA LYS A 5 -19.61 -20.71 -30.17
C LYS A 5 -19.01 -20.34 -28.81
N SER A 6 -18.67 -21.33 -27.97
CA SER A 6 -17.99 -21.03 -26.70
C SER A 6 -16.56 -20.54 -26.94
N PHE A 7 -15.80 -21.16 -27.85
CA PHE A 7 -14.41 -20.79 -28.15
C PHE A 7 -14.29 -19.40 -28.78
N LEU A 8 -15.22 -19.03 -29.68
CA LEU A 8 -15.30 -17.69 -30.26
C LEU A 8 -15.69 -16.64 -29.21
N GLY A 9 -16.58 -16.99 -28.27
CA GLY A 9 -16.94 -16.15 -27.12
C GLY A 9 -15.76 -15.91 -26.17
N TYR A 10 -14.95 -16.93 -25.86
CA TYR A 10 -13.72 -16.79 -25.06
C TYR A 10 -12.66 -15.94 -25.77
N SER A 11 -12.52 -16.07 -27.09
CA SER A 11 -11.57 -15.26 -27.87
C SER A 11 -11.98 -13.78 -27.91
N VAL A 12 -13.26 -13.47 -28.14
CA VAL A 12 -13.76 -12.08 -28.16
C VAL A 12 -13.76 -11.47 -26.76
N PHE A 13 -14.09 -12.24 -25.73
CA PHE A 13 -14.00 -11.82 -24.33
C PHE A 13 -12.55 -11.55 -23.93
N SER A 14 -11.61 -12.42 -24.33
CA SER A 14 -10.18 -12.21 -24.09
C SER A 14 -9.66 -10.95 -24.77
N SER A 15 -10.04 -10.68 -26.03
CA SER A 15 -9.66 -9.45 -26.74
C SER A 15 -10.30 -8.19 -26.14
N PHE A 16 -11.55 -8.26 -25.67
CA PHE A 16 -12.21 -7.15 -24.97
C PHE A 16 -11.55 -6.86 -23.62
N VAL A 17 -11.23 -7.91 -22.85
CA VAL A 17 -10.45 -7.78 -21.60
C VAL A 17 -9.07 -7.20 -21.89
N PHE A 18 -8.40 -7.63 -22.96
CA PHE A 18 -7.10 -7.08 -23.36
C PHE A 18 -7.19 -5.60 -23.77
N TYR A 19 -8.23 -5.21 -24.50
CA TYR A 19 -8.50 -3.80 -24.86
C TYR A 19 -8.84 -2.96 -23.63
N MET A 20 -9.60 -3.50 -22.68
CA MET A 20 -9.87 -2.87 -21.39
C MET A 20 -8.58 -2.71 -20.59
N ILE A 21 -7.73 -3.73 -20.50
CA ILE A 21 -6.42 -3.64 -19.84
C ILE A 21 -5.53 -2.61 -20.54
N TYR A 22 -5.46 -2.60 -21.87
CA TYR A 22 -4.65 -1.65 -22.64
C TYR A 22 -5.11 -0.21 -22.43
N LYS A 23 -6.43 0.05 -22.48
CA LYS A 23 -7.02 1.37 -22.20
C LYS A 23 -6.96 1.76 -20.73
N PHE A 24 -6.90 0.77 -19.84
CA PHE A 24 -6.72 0.96 -18.41
C PHE A 24 -5.29 1.38 -18.06
N TRP A 25 -4.29 0.87 -18.78
CA TRP A 25 -2.91 1.35 -18.71
C TRP A 25 -2.74 2.82 -19.18
N GLU A 26 -3.64 3.28 -20.05
CA GLU A 26 -3.70 4.68 -20.51
C GLU A 26 -4.32 5.65 -19.48
N GLU A 27 -4.97 5.19 -18.40
CA GLU A 27 -5.57 6.08 -17.40
C GLU A 27 -5.01 5.79 -16.00
N PRO A 28 -4.05 6.58 -15.49
CA PRO A 28 -3.32 6.24 -14.26
C PRO A 28 -4.26 6.22 -13.05
N ILE A 29 -5.31 7.04 -13.09
CA ILE A 29 -6.36 7.12 -12.05
C ILE A 29 -7.14 5.82 -11.95
N ALA A 30 -7.45 5.19 -13.09
CA ALA A 30 -8.15 3.92 -13.10
C ALA A 30 -7.29 2.81 -12.45
N VAL A 31 -5.99 2.77 -12.79
CA VAL A 31 -5.01 1.85 -12.21
C VAL A 31 -4.90 2.01 -10.70
N ILE A 32 -4.84 3.25 -10.21
CA ILE A 32 -4.83 3.54 -8.77
C ILE A 32 -6.06 2.96 -8.09
N ILE A 33 -7.26 3.27 -8.61
CA ILE A 33 -8.53 2.83 -8.01
C ILE A 33 -8.59 1.31 -7.91
N LEU A 34 -8.19 0.59 -8.97
CA LEU A 34 -8.17 -0.87 -8.96
C LEU A 34 -7.18 -1.43 -7.93
N ILE A 35 -5.94 -0.92 -7.91
CA ILE A 35 -4.92 -1.37 -6.96
C ILE A 35 -5.39 -1.11 -5.52
N SER A 36 -5.99 0.05 -5.24
CA SER A 36 -6.56 0.37 -3.93
C SER A 36 -7.72 -0.56 -3.55
N LEU A 37 -8.62 -0.88 -4.48
CA LEU A 37 -9.70 -1.84 -4.25
C LEU A 37 -9.16 -3.25 -3.96
N LEU A 38 -8.15 -3.70 -4.72
CA LEU A 38 -7.49 -4.99 -4.49
C LEU A 38 -6.80 -5.01 -3.13
N ALA A 39 -6.11 -3.94 -2.73
CA ALA A 39 -5.49 -3.81 -1.42
C ALA A 39 -6.51 -3.82 -0.27
N ALA A 40 -7.66 -3.16 -0.46
CA ALA A 40 -8.76 -3.17 0.51
C ALA A 40 -9.37 -4.57 0.66
N LEU A 41 -9.61 -5.27 -0.46
CA LEU A 41 -10.11 -6.66 -0.44
C LEU A 41 -9.10 -7.61 0.22
N ALA A 42 -7.82 -7.49 -0.12
CA ALA A 42 -6.77 -8.26 0.52
C ALA A 42 -6.77 -8.01 2.04
N THR A 43 -6.78 -6.74 2.46
CA THR A 43 -6.85 -6.38 3.89
C THR A 43 -8.05 -7.02 4.59
N TYR A 44 -9.23 -6.95 3.99
CA TYR A 44 -10.45 -7.57 4.53
C TYR A 44 -10.33 -9.10 4.70
N ILE A 45 -9.72 -9.78 3.74
CA ILE A 45 -9.53 -11.24 3.76
C ILE A 45 -8.45 -11.66 4.78
N TYR A 46 -7.39 -10.87 4.92
CA TYR A 46 -6.22 -11.23 5.74
C TYR A 46 -6.36 -10.85 7.21
N ILE A 47 -7.10 -9.80 7.57
CA ILE A 47 -7.36 -9.40 8.97
C ILE A 47 -7.81 -10.59 9.85
N PRO A 48 -8.87 -11.36 9.53
CA PRO A 48 -9.33 -12.44 10.40
C PRO A 48 -8.34 -13.63 10.47
N GLN A 49 -7.49 -13.80 9.45
CA GLN A 49 -6.47 -14.86 9.45
C GLN A 49 -5.30 -14.49 10.36
N VAL A 50 -4.88 -13.23 10.32
CA VAL A 50 -3.78 -12.71 11.13
C VAL A 50 -4.21 -12.54 12.59
N GLU A 51 -5.47 -12.15 12.85
CA GLU A 51 -6.04 -12.05 14.20
C GLU A 51 -5.86 -13.35 15.00
N LYS A 52 -6.13 -14.50 14.37
CA LYS A 52 -5.93 -15.82 14.98
C LYS A 52 -4.47 -16.09 15.34
N ARG A 53 -3.51 -15.57 14.56
CA ARG A 53 -2.07 -15.73 14.83
C ARG A 53 -1.62 -14.80 15.96
N PHE A 54 -2.08 -13.56 15.96
CA PHE A 54 -1.75 -12.58 17.00
C PHE A 54 -2.25 -13.03 18.37
N LYS A 55 -3.48 -13.55 18.45
CA LYS A 55 -4.03 -14.17 19.66
C LYS A 55 -3.18 -15.34 20.18
N LYS A 56 -2.59 -16.15 19.30
CA LYS A 56 -1.68 -17.26 19.69
C LYS A 56 -0.34 -16.77 20.23
N VAL A 57 0.19 -15.67 19.71
CA VAL A 57 1.47 -15.09 20.14
C VAL A 57 1.33 -14.32 21.45
N GLY A 58 0.11 -14.07 21.93
CA GLY A 58 -0.14 -13.30 23.14
C GLY A 58 -0.35 -11.80 22.89
N LEU A 59 -0.40 -11.38 21.62
CA LEU A 59 -0.69 -10.00 21.22
C LEU A 59 -2.21 -9.78 21.18
N TYR A 60 -2.81 -9.71 22.36
CA TYR A 60 -4.25 -9.50 22.51
C TYR A 60 -4.58 -8.64 23.73
N GLY A 61 -5.70 -7.93 23.65
CA GLY A 61 -6.21 -7.04 24.68
C GLY A 61 -7.69 -7.29 24.94
N ALA A 62 -8.12 -7.07 26.18
CA ALA A 62 -9.52 -7.16 26.55
C ALA A 62 -10.23 -5.82 26.28
N ASP A 63 -11.39 -5.86 25.60
CA ASP A 63 -12.21 -4.67 25.42
C ASP A 63 -12.82 -4.24 26.77
N MET A 64 -12.22 -3.22 27.39
CA MET A 64 -12.61 -2.73 28.72
C MET A 64 -14.00 -2.09 28.74
N ASN A 65 -14.54 -1.69 27.58
CA ASN A 65 -15.84 -1.02 27.49
C ASN A 65 -17.02 -2.00 27.36
N LYS A 66 -16.76 -3.32 27.36
CA LYS A 66 -17.81 -4.34 27.28
C LYS A 66 -17.85 -5.19 28.56
N PRO A 67 -19.07 -5.52 29.07
CA PRO A 67 -19.21 -6.28 30.32
C PRO A 67 -18.59 -7.67 30.26
N HIS A 68 -18.57 -8.31 29.09
CA HIS A 68 -17.96 -9.62 28.88
C HIS A 68 -16.47 -9.57 28.52
N LYS A 69 -15.87 -8.37 28.43
CA LYS A 69 -14.44 -8.15 28.14
C LYS A 69 -13.86 -9.08 27.05
N PRO A 70 -14.45 -9.11 25.84
CA PRO A 70 -14.00 -10.00 24.78
C PRO A 70 -12.53 -9.70 24.42
N ILE A 71 -11.78 -10.75 24.12
CA ILE A 71 -10.37 -10.68 23.77
C ILE A 71 -10.23 -10.37 22.26
N LEU A 72 -9.57 -9.27 21.94
CA LEU A 72 -9.31 -8.79 20.58
C LEU A 72 -7.80 -8.81 20.32
N ALA A 73 -7.39 -9.08 19.08
CA ALA A 73 -5.97 -8.96 18.73
C ALA A 73 -5.57 -7.48 18.70
N GLU A 74 -4.42 -7.16 19.29
CA GLU A 74 -3.84 -5.82 19.25
C GLU A 74 -2.92 -5.65 18.03
N GLY A 75 -2.63 -4.41 17.62
CA GLY A 75 -1.70 -4.14 16.52
C GLY A 75 -2.18 -4.53 15.11
N MET A 76 -3.47 -4.82 14.90
CA MET A 76 -4.03 -5.22 13.60
C MET A 76 -3.87 -4.14 12.50
N GLY A 77 -3.62 -2.89 12.88
CA GLY A 77 -3.32 -1.79 11.95
C GLY A 77 -2.10 -2.06 11.07
N VAL A 78 -1.14 -2.89 11.54
CA VAL A 78 0.05 -3.27 10.74
C VAL A 78 -0.32 -4.03 9.47
N VAL A 79 -1.40 -4.81 9.49
CA VAL A 79 -1.86 -5.59 8.33
C VAL A 79 -2.39 -4.65 7.25
N ALA A 80 -3.22 -3.68 7.63
CA ALA A 80 -3.75 -2.68 6.71
C ALA A 80 -2.61 -1.80 6.14
N ALA A 81 -1.67 -1.39 6.99
CA ALA A 81 -0.52 -0.59 6.58
C ALA A 81 0.42 -1.34 5.61
N LEU A 82 0.60 -2.65 5.79
CA LEU A 82 1.38 -3.48 4.87
C LEU A 82 0.79 -3.51 3.46
N PHE A 83 -0.53 -3.76 3.34
CA PHE A 83 -1.18 -3.75 2.03
C PHE A 83 -1.19 -2.36 1.39
N TYR A 84 -1.32 -1.31 2.19
CA TYR A 84 -1.18 0.07 1.72
C TYR A 84 0.25 0.36 1.19
N LEU A 85 1.29 -0.08 1.90
CA LEU A 85 2.69 0.09 1.46
C LEU A 85 2.95 -0.67 0.15
N ILE A 86 2.48 -1.91 0.04
CA ILE A 86 2.61 -2.72 -1.19
C ILE A 86 1.89 -2.01 -2.34
N ALA A 87 0.66 -1.54 -2.14
CA ALA A 87 -0.09 -0.80 -3.15
C ALA A 87 0.65 0.48 -3.60
N THR A 88 1.24 1.21 -2.67
CA THR A 88 1.97 2.45 -2.96
C THR A 88 3.28 2.18 -3.71
N ILE A 89 3.99 1.10 -3.40
CA ILE A 89 5.20 0.69 -4.15
C ILE A 89 4.83 0.26 -5.57
N LEU A 90 3.73 -0.48 -5.76
CA LEU A 90 3.24 -0.88 -7.08
C LEU A 90 2.78 0.32 -7.93
N PHE A 91 2.39 1.42 -7.29
CA PHE A 91 1.97 2.64 -7.97
C PHE A 91 3.13 3.44 -8.57
N ILE A 92 4.34 3.37 -8.00
CA ILE A 92 5.52 4.10 -8.48
C ILE A 92 5.74 3.91 -9.99
N PRO A 93 5.91 2.68 -10.53
CA PRO A 93 6.18 2.51 -11.96
C PRO A 93 5.04 3.02 -12.86
N VAL A 94 3.79 2.99 -12.39
CA VAL A 94 2.62 3.46 -13.15
C VAL A 94 2.69 4.98 -13.41
N ILE A 95 3.14 5.75 -12.41
CA ILE A 95 3.31 7.20 -12.56
C ILE A 95 4.45 7.52 -13.53
N PHE A 96 5.59 6.85 -13.36
CA PHE A 96 6.81 7.17 -14.11
C PHE A 96 6.76 6.71 -15.57
N ASN A 97 6.01 5.63 -15.88
CA ASN A 97 5.83 5.15 -17.27
C ASN A 97 5.14 6.19 -18.18
N LYS A 98 4.25 7.02 -17.65
CA LYS A 98 3.56 8.06 -18.45
C LYS A 98 4.40 9.31 -18.67
N TRP A 99 5.29 9.62 -17.73
CA TRP A 99 6.22 10.74 -17.88
C TRP A 99 7.20 10.53 -19.05
N GLU A 100 7.38 9.29 -19.49
CA GLU A 100 8.25 8.91 -20.60
C GLU A 100 7.67 9.27 -21.98
N LEU A 101 6.35 9.45 -22.11
CA LEU A 101 5.67 9.63 -23.40
C LEU A 101 5.52 11.10 -23.84
N ASP A 102 5.67 12.07 -22.93
CA ASP A 102 5.43 13.50 -23.23
C ASP A 102 6.65 14.25 -23.80
N HIS A 103 7.82 13.61 -23.89
CA HIS A 103 9.09 14.28 -24.22
C HIS A 103 9.47 14.17 -25.70
N SER A 104 8.80 14.96 -26.52
CA SER A 104 9.25 15.35 -27.88
C SER A 104 10.51 16.25 -27.89
N LYS A 105 11.38 16.17 -26.86
CA LYS A 105 12.61 16.97 -26.73
C LYS A 105 13.81 16.04 -26.52
N LEU A 106 14.79 16.16 -27.40
CA LEU A 106 16.03 15.39 -27.60
C LEU A 106 16.98 15.17 -26.38
N LEU A 107 16.58 15.46 -25.15
CA LEU A 107 17.38 15.24 -23.94
C LEU A 107 16.62 14.37 -22.93
N TYR A 108 16.82 13.06 -23.08
CA TYR A 108 16.35 12.03 -22.15
C TYR A 108 17.05 12.19 -20.79
N ARG A 109 16.41 12.88 -19.84
CA ARG A 109 16.88 12.93 -18.44
C ARG A 109 15.74 12.51 -17.53
N PHE A 110 15.89 11.35 -16.91
CA PHE A 110 14.94 10.82 -15.93
C PHE A 110 14.71 11.84 -14.80
N PRO A 111 13.46 12.08 -14.35
CA PRO A 111 13.14 13.09 -13.32
C PRO A 111 13.52 12.59 -11.90
N TYR A 112 14.82 12.53 -11.61
CA TYR A 112 15.37 12.04 -10.33
C TYR A 112 14.82 12.77 -9.10
N ASN A 113 14.53 14.07 -9.20
CA ASN A 113 14.04 14.86 -8.07
C ASN A 113 12.66 14.38 -7.59
N LYS A 114 11.73 14.15 -8.52
CA LYS A 114 10.38 13.64 -8.19
C LYS A 114 10.41 12.20 -7.71
N PHE A 115 11.27 11.38 -8.31
CA PHE A 115 11.46 10.00 -7.83
C PHE A 115 12.02 9.96 -6.40
N GLY A 116 12.99 10.83 -6.09
CA GLY A 116 13.51 11.00 -4.74
C GLY A 116 12.43 11.41 -3.74
N GLU A 117 11.61 12.41 -4.09
CA GLU A 117 10.48 12.87 -3.24
C GLU A 117 9.52 11.72 -2.88
N TYR A 118 9.17 10.85 -3.84
CA TYR A 118 8.32 9.68 -3.57
C TYR A 118 9.00 8.65 -2.67
N LEU A 119 10.28 8.36 -2.90
CA LEU A 119 11.02 7.40 -2.08
C LEU A 119 11.22 7.88 -0.64
N SER A 120 11.45 9.18 -0.42
CA SER A 120 11.60 9.71 0.93
C SER A 120 10.29 9.69 1.71
N ALA A 121 9.18 10.01 1.05
CA ALA A 121 7.84 9.91 1.63
C ALA A 121 7.51 8.45 2.00
N LEU A 122 7.83 7.50 1.12
CA LEU A 122 7.66 6.06 1.38
C LEU A 122 8.51 5.57 2.57
N LEU A 123 9.79 5.98 2.62
CA LEU A 123 10.69 5.60 3.71
C LEU A 123 10.23 6.15 5.06
N SER A 124 9.71 7.38 5.06
CA SER A 124 9.13 8.00 6.26
C SER A 124 7.87 7.25 6.71
N LEU A 125 6.98 6.91 5.78
CA LEU A 125 5.76 6.16 6.09
C LEU A 125 6.08 4.75 6.62
N GLN A 126 7.02 4.05 6.00
CA GLN A 126 7.50 2.74 6.46
C GLN A 126 8.08 2.82 7.88
N SER A 127 8.88 3.85 8.16
CA SER A 127 9.47 4.06 9.48
C SER A 127 8.38 4.31 10.54
N MET A 128 7.36 5.09 10.23
CA MET A 128 6.24 5.35 11.14
C MET A 128 5.40 4.09 11.40
N VAL A 129 5.11 3.29 10.37
CA VAL A 129 4.37 2.02 10.51
C VAL A 129 5.16 1.01 11.34
N PHE A 130 6.47 0.89 11.08
CA PHE A 130 7.33 -0.01 11.84
C PHE A 130 7.42 0.40 13.31
N LEU A 131 7.60 1.70 13.59
CA LEU A 131 7.67 2.22 14.94
C LEU A 131 6.34 2.16 15.68
N GLY A 132 5.21 2.37 14.99
CA GLY A 132 3.88 2.16 15.56
C GLY A 132 3.66 0.72 16.00
N PHE A 133 4.02 -0.24 15.15
CA PHE A 133 3.96 -1.66 15.52
C PHE A 133 4.94 -2.02 16.65
N ALA A 134 6.16 -1.47 16.64
CA ALA A 134 7.14 -1.69 17.70
C ALA A 134 6.68 -1.09 19.04
N ASP A 135 6.02 0.07 19.05
CA ASP A 135 5.43 0.67 20.26
C ASP A 135 4.30 -0.21 20.82
N ASP A 136 3.45 -0.76 19.96
CA ASP A 136 2.38 -1.70 20.34
C ASP A 136 2.96 -2.99 20.98
N VAL A 137 4.05 -3.54 20.42
CA VAL A 137 4.65 -4.79 20.94
C VAL A 137 5.50 -4.57 22.20
N LEU A 138 6.30 -3.49 22.23
CA LEU A 138 7.27 -3.25 23.30
C LEU A 138 6.68 -2.48 24.49
N ASN A 139 5.45 -1.96 24.39
CA ASN A 139 4.81 -1.13 25.40
C ASN A 139 5.76 -0.03 25.92
N LEU A 140 6.32 0.76 25.00
CA LEU A 140 7.36 1.72 25.33
C LEU A 140 6.83 2.81 26.27
N ARG A 141 7.71 3.29 27.16
CA ARG A 141 7.40 4.40 28.07
C ARG A 141 7.06 5.67 27.26
N TRP A 142 6.13 6.48 27.77
CA TRP A 142 5.58 7.70 27.16
C TRP A 142 6.59 8.68 26.53
N ARG A 143 7.84 8.69 27.01
CA ARG A 143 8.92 9.54 26.47
C ARG A 143 9.34 9.15 25.06
N PHE A 144 9.36 7.86 24.75
CA PHE A 144 9.76 7.38 23.43
C PHE A 144 8.64 7.57 22.40
N LYS A 145 7.37 7.54 22.84
CA LYS A 145 6.20 7.81 21.98
C LYS A 145 6.27 9.19 21.31
N LEU A 146 6.96 10.18 21.91
CA LEU A 146 7.15 11.52 21.34
C LEU A 146 8.38 11.64 20.43
N ILE A 147 9.42 10.83 20.64
CA ILE A 147 10.70 10.91 19.91
C ILE A 147 10.67 10.04 18.65
N LEU A 148 9.91 8.95 18.66
CA LEU A 148 9.83 8.03 17.52
C LEU A 148 9.23 8.68 16.25
N PRO A 149 8.15 9.48 16.31
CA PRO A 149 7.59 10.13 15.13
C PRO A 149 8.52 11.20 14.54
N THR A 150 9.32 11.87 15.38
CA THR A 150 10.24 12.91 14.91
C THR A 150 11.41 12.31 14.14
N ILE A 151 11.96 11.18 14.60
CA ILE A 151 12.99 10.43 13.85
C ILE A 151 12.41 9.82 12.57
N ALA A 152 11.20 9.27 12.63
CA ALA A 152 10.52 8.69 11.46
C ALA A 152 10.23 9.72 10.36
N SER A 153 10.05 10.99 10.73
CA SER A 153 9.73 12.07 9.78
C SER A 153 10.96 12.61 9.06
N ILE A 154 12.19 12.36 9.55
CA ILE A 154 13.45 12.92 9.00
C ILE A 154 13.64 12.69 7.49
N PRO A 155 13.29 11.54 6.89
CA PRO A 155 13.50 11.33 5.46
C PRO A 155 12.79 12.36 4.57
N PHE A 156 11.62 12.85 4.99
CA PHE A 156 10.78 13.71 4.15
C PHE A 156 11.31 15.17 4.05
N PRO A 157 11.61 15.89 5.15
CA PRO A 157 12.17 17.25 5.11
C PRO A 157 13.55 17.34 4.43
N LEU A 158 14.34 16.27 4.42
CA LEU A 158 15.67 16.26 3.80
C LEU A 158 15.63 16.53 2.29
N LEU A 159 14.52 16.26 1.60
CA LEU A 159 14.36 16.59 0.18
C LEU A 159 13.67 17.93 -0.07
N TYR A 160 12.93 18.44 0.92
CA TYR A 160 12.25 19.74 0.82
C TYR A 160 13.11 20.92 1.31
N GLY A 161 14.12 20.67 2.17
CA GLY A 161 14.95 21.71 2.79
C GLY A 161 16.18 22.17 1.98
N TRP A 162 16.42 21.63 0.78
CA TRP A 162 17.57 21.97 -0.08
C TRP A 162 17.17 22.34 -1.52
N LEU A 163 15.95 22.85 -1.71
CA LEU A 163 15.48 23.58 -2.89
C LEU A 163 15.34 25.05 -2.56
#